data_AF-A0AAD9WH01-F1
#
_entry.id   AF-A0AAD9WH01-F1
#
_cell.length_a   1.000
_cell.length_b   1.000
_cell.length_c   1.000
_cell.angle_alpha   90.00
_cell.angle_beta   90.00
_cell.angle_gamma   90.00
#
_symmetry.space_group_name_H-M   'P 1'
#
loop_
_entity.id
_entity.type
_entity.pdbx_description
1 polymer ?
#
loop_
_entity_poly.entity_id
_entity_poly.type
_entity_poly.pdbx_seq_one_letter_code
_entity_poly.pdbx_strand_id
1 'polypeptide(L)'
;MGVLGLMRERFFPASSLRVQVLSDLHLEVGQQYTSYTFPTSAPLLLLAGDIGRLKDYNSYLHFLHAQVTRYAKVFLVLGNHEFYDLEYEEGLVIAQRLTTEPSLADKVILLHRAYWDYPESNLTIIGCTLWSALPCEVHEIVAAKVKDFTKIKQWTPEKHNQIHIEEVDWLREQVATLHLAGRRLLVATHHAPCIEDTSRPEHVANPWTAAFATDILQQPGAWNGVGTWVFGHTHYSTEFLRKGIRIIANQRGYVLPGSVTAQEEKEAEGRRKKKKRADSHVFNANGNGHGREEEAAGSNA
;
A
#
# COMPACT_ATOMS: atom_id res chain seq x y z
N MET A 1 -20.36 43.05 -5.03
CA MET A 1 -19.10 42.55 -5.64
C MET A 1 -18.06 42.46 -4.53
N GLY A 2 -17.56 41.33 -4.07
CA GLY A 2 -17.77 39.94 -4.44
C GLY A 2 -17.82 39.05 -3.20
N VAL A 3 -18.36 37.86 -3.42
CA VAL A 3 -18.63 36.83 -2.42
C VAL A 3 -17.33 36.15 -2.03
N LEU A 4 -17.05 36.14 -0.73
CA LEU A 4 -15.97 35.39 -0.10
C LEU A 4 -16.24 33.88 -0.29
N GLY A 5 -15.40 33.21 -1.08
CA GLY A 5 -15.50 31.77 -1.30
C GLY A 5 -15.12 31.01 -0.03
N LEU A 6 -16.11 30.47 0.67
CA LEU A 6 -15.87 29.46 1.72
C LEU A 6 -15.22 28.23 1.08
N MET A 7 -13.94 28.02 1.37
CA MET A 7 -13.33 26.70 1.28
C MET A 7 -14.10 25.78 2.25
N ARG A 8 -14.86 24.84 1.70
CA ARG A 8 -15.42 23.73 2.48
C ARG A 8 -14.27 22.82 2.89
N GLU A 9 -13.71 23.06 4.08
CA GLU A 9 -12.99 22.04 4.81
C GLU A 9 -13.93 20.83 4.94
N ARG A 10 -13.51 19.69 4.39
CA ARG A 10 -14.22 18.43 4.59
C ARG A 10 -13.99 18.04 6.04
N PHE A 11 -14.92 18.40 6.91
CA PHE A 11 -14.99 17.89 8.29
C PHE A 11 -15.10 16.36 8.23
N PHE A 12 -13.99 15.68 8.52
CA PHE A 12 -14.03 14.28 8.89
C PHE A 12 -14.61 14.22 10.32
N PRO A 13 -15.69 13.48 10.57
CA PRO A 13 -16.20 13.34 11.94
C PRO A 13 -15.11 12.76 12.84
N ALA A 14 -14.91 13.39 13.99
CA ALA A 14 -14.00 12.95 15.04
C ALA A 14 -14.53 11.64 15.65
N SER A 15 -13.96 10.49 15.27
CA SER A 15 -14.09 9.23 16.04
C SER A 15 -13.22 8.07 15.54
N SER A 16 -12.51 8.18 14.40
CA SER A 16 -11.47 7.18 14.08
C SER A 16 -10.26 7.82 13.40
N LEU A 17 -9.10 7.61 14.02
CA LEU A 17 -7.80 7.83 13.39
C LEU A 17 -7.70 6.91 12.19
N ARG A 18 -7.68 7.50 10.99
CA ARG A 18 -7.65 6.78 9.71
C ARG A 18 -6.42 7.18 8.94
N VAL A 19 -5.76 6.17 8.37
CA VAL A 19 -4.62 6.32 7.46
C VAL A 19 -5.07 5.75 6.12
N GLN A 20 -4.99 6.56 5.07
CA GLN A 20 -5.15 6.10 3.70
C GLN A 20 -3.83 5.48 3.26
N VAL A 21 -3.88 4.27 2.72
CA VAL A 21 -2.69 3.50 2.33
C VAL A 21 -2.65 3.36 0.81
N LEU A 22 -1.49 3.58 0.21
CA LEU A 22 -1.18 3.31 -1.19
C LEU A 22 0.26 2.81 -1.30
N SER A 23 0.54 1.96 -2.27
CA SER A 23 1.89 1.53 -2.63
C SER A 23 1.98 1.20 -4.12
N ASP A 24 3.20 0.99 -4.61
CA ASP A 24 3.48 0.47 -5.95
C ASP A 24 2.79 1.31 -7.03
N LEU A 25 2.84 2.63 -6.89
CA LEU A 25 2.23 3.54 -7.84
C LEU A 25 3.01 3.59 -9.15
N HIS A 26 4.33 3.34 -9.12
CA HIS A 26 5.22 3.35 -10.27
C HIS A 26 5.03 4.54 -11.21
N LEU A 27 5.01 5.76 -10.66
CA LEU A 27 4.72 6.96 -11.44
C LEU A 27 5.80 7.29 -12.48
N GLU A 28 6.99 6.71 -12.36
CA GLU A 28 8.02 6.74 -13.39
C GLU A 28 7.59 6.04 -14.69
N VAL A 29 6.71 5.04 -14.60
CA VAL A 29 6.18 4.31 -15.74
C VAL A 29 5.16 5.20 -16.45
N GLY A 30 5.53 5.66 -17.64
CA GLY A 30 4.69 6.58 -18.41
C GLY A 30 4.65 8.02 -17.87
N GLN A 31 5.57 8.40 -16.98
CA GLN A 31 5.72 9.78 -16.46
C GLN A 31 4.42 10.35 -15.86
N GLN A 32 3.80 9.56 -14.98
CA GLN A 32 2.47 9.80 -14.43
C GLN A 32 2.46 10.67 -13.16
N TYR A 33 3.61 11.20 -12.74
CA TYR A 33 3.73 12.02 -11.53
C TYR A 33 2.74 13.21 -11.47
N THR A 34 2.39 13.79 -12.63
CA THR A 34 1.48 14.95 -12.72
C THR A 34 0.04 14.57 -13.04
N SER A 35 -0.19 13.41 -13.67
CA SER A 35 -1.50 12.99 -14.16
C SER A 35 -2.23 12.05 -13.21
N TYR A 36 -1.48 11.30 -12.39
CA TYR A 36 -2.08 10.36 -11.45
C TYR A 36 -2.74 11.10 -10.28
N THR A 37 -4.02 10.82 -10.06
CA THR A 37 -4.78 11.34 -8.93
C THR A 37 -5.65 10.24 -8.33
N PHE A 38 -5.97 10.38 -7.05
CA PHE A 38 -6.83 9.47 -6.31
C PHE A 38 -7.66 10.25 -5.28
N PRO A 39 -8.86 9.79 -4.91
CA PRO A 39 -9.69 10.47 -3.94
C PRO A 39 -9.09 10.40 -2.52
N THR A 40 -9.23 11.48 -1.76
CA THR A 40 -8.86 11.51 -0.34
C THR A 40 -9.93 10.82 0.50
N SER A 41 -9.53 9.81 1.28
CA SER A 41 -10.42 9.03 2.16
C SER A 41 -10.10 9.15 3.65
N ALA A 42 -8.95 9.73 4.00
CA ALA A 42 -8.45 9.88 5.37
C ALA A 42 -7.58 11.14 5.52
N PRO A 43 -7.35 11.65 6.76
CA PRO A 43 -6.50 12.81 7.01
C PRO A 43 -4.99 12.51 6.88
N LEU A 44 -4.58 11.27 7.08
CA LEU A 44 -3.19 10.81 6.98
C LEU A 44 -3.02 9.95 5.72
N LEU A 45 -1.89 10.08 5.03
CA LEU A 45 -1.52 9.25 3.88
C LEU A 45 -0.25 8.47 4.19
N LEU A 46 -0.27 7.16 3.95
CA LEU A 46 0.90 6.30 3.98
C LEU A 46 1.18 5.78 2.56
N LEU A 47 2.36 6.09 2.07
CA LEU A 47 2.93 5.65 0.80
C LEU A 47 3.96 4.54 1.09
N ALA A 48 3.57 3.28 0.89
CA ALA A 48 4.35 2.10 1.29
C ALA A 48 5.32 1.60 0.20
N GLY A 49 6.12 2.50 -0.35
CA GLY A 49 7.16 2.22 -1.34
C GLY A 49 6.67 2.08 -2.78
N ASP A 50 7.64 2.12 -3.70
CA ASP A 50 7.47 2.07 -5.15
C ASP A 50 6.48 3.10 -5.69
N ILE A 51 6.58 4.32 -5.17
CA ILE A 51 5.81 5.47 -5.64
C ILE A 51 6.40 6.00 -6.94
N GLY A 52 7.73 5.98 -7.04
CA GLY A 52 8.48 6.51 -8.14
C GLY A 52 9.98 6.22 -7.99
N ARG A 53 10.81 6.97 -8.70
CA ARG A 53 12.28 6.93 -8.57
C ARG A 53 12.80 8.23 -7.99
N LEU A 54 13.71 8.16 -7.03
CA LEU A 54 14.32 9.36 -6.43
C LEU A 54 15.17 10.14 -7.43
N LYS A 55 15.70 9.47 -8.45
CA LYS A 55 16.40 10.10 -9.57
C LYS A 55 15.52 11.07 -10.37
N ASP A 56 14.20 10.83 -10.39
CA ASP A 56 13.21 11.72 -11.01
C ASP A 56 12.79 12.86 -10.04
N TYR A 57 13.77 13.44 -9.33
CA TYR A 57 13.57 14.24 -8.11
C TYR A 57 12.48 15.31 -8.23
N ASN A 58 12.53 16.15 -9.26
CA ASN A 58 11.58 17.26 -9.42
C ASN A 58 10.14 16.77 -9.63
N SER A 59 9.96 15.69 -10.40
CA SER A 59 8.65 15.08 -10.65
C SER A 59 8.11 14.40 -9.39
N TYR A 60 8.98 13.70 -8.67
CA TYR A 60 8.67 13.07 -7.39
C TYR A 60 8.27 14.11 -6.33
N LEU A 61 9.06 15.18 -6.20
CA LEU A 61 8.78 16.30 -5.30
C LEU A 61 7.45 16.98 -5.65
N HIS A 62 7.17 17.19 -6.93
CA HIS A 62 5.90 17.75 -7.38
C HIS A 62 4.71 16.87 -6.97
N PHE A 63 4.83 15.55 -7.12
CA PHE A 63 3.80 14.62 -6.67
C PHE A 63 3.58 14.70 -5.14
N LEU A 64 4.65 14.71 -4.34
CA LEU A 64 4.56 14.85 -2.89
C LEU A 64 3.95 16.19 -2.46
N HIS A 65 4.33 17.28 -3.14
CA HIS A 65 3.75 18.60 -2.93
C HIS A 65 2.23 18.57 -3.10
N ALA A 66 1.73 17.94 -4.17
CA ALA A 66 0.29 17.77 -4.37
C ALA A 66 -0.39 17.00 -3.22
N GLN A 67 0.31 16.05 -2.58
CA GLN A 67 -0.27 15.29 -1.46
C GLN A 67 -0.29 16.11 -0.15
N VAL A 68 0.77 16.84 0.19
CA VAL A 68 0.80 17.62 1.46
C VAL A 68 -0.22 18.78 1.48
N THR A 69 -0.75 19.18 0.32
CA THR A 69 -1.88 20.13 0.24
C THR A 69 -3.22 19.51 0.61
N ARG A 70 -3.32 18.18 0.61
CA ARG A 70 -4.57 17.42 0.80
C ARG A 70 -4.59 16.57 2.06
N TYR A 71 -3.42 16.32 2.65
CA TYR A 71 -3.23 15.49 3.85
C TYR A 71 -2.55 16.28 4.97
N ALA A 72 -2.87 15.93 6.22
CA ALA A 72 -2.24 16.51 7.40
C ALA A 72 -0.77 16.06 7.53
N LYS A 73 -0.50 14.78 7.26
CA LYS A 73 0.83 14.18 7.13
C LYS A 73 0.85 13.14 6.02
N VAL A 74 2.01 13.03 5.38
CA VAL A 74 2.32 12.04 4.34
C VAL A 74 3.51 11.23 4.85
N PHE A 75 3.31 9.94 5.10
CA PHE A 75 4.36 9.01 5.49
C PHE A 75 4.90 8.33 4.24
N LEU A 76 6.22 8.35 4.07
CA LEU A 76 6.91 7.77 2.93
C LEU A 76 7.80 6.63 3.39
N VAL A 77 7.49 5.41 2.96
CA VAL A 77 8.43 4.29 2.97
C VAL A 77 9.07 4.22 1.58
N LEU A 78 10.37 3.96 1.51
CA LEU A 78 11.07 3.75 0.25
C LEU A 78 10.90 2.29 -0.17
N GLY A 79 10.59 2.06 -1.44
CA GLY A 79 10.68 0.75 -2.09
C GLY A 79 11.96 0.59 -2.90
N ASN A 80 12.07 -0.50 -3.65
CA ASN A 80 13.24 -0.77 -4.47
C ASN A 80 13.32 0.16 -5.69
N HIS A 81 12.18 0.55 -6.28
CA HIS A 81 12.14 1.47 -7.41
C HIS A 81 12.65 2.87 -7.05
N GLU A 82 12.49 3.32 -5.80
CA GLU A 82 13.06 4.59 -5.36
C GLU A 82 14.58 4.68 -5.61
N PHE A 83 15.28 3.55 -5.54
CA PHE A 83 16.74 3.45 -5.71
C PHE A 83 17.19 3.12 -7.15
N TYR A 84 16.27 2.92 -8.09
CA TYR A 84 16.65 2.56 -9.47
C TYR A 84 17.50 3.65 -10.14
N ASP A 85 18.59 3.20 -10.75
CA ASP A 85 19.66 3.98 -11.40
C ASP A 85 20.49 4.87 -10.43
N LEU A 86 20.41 4.62 -9.12
CA LEU A 86 21.18 5.26 -8.05
C LEU A 86 21.97 4.22 -7.24
N GLU A 87 22.98 4.69 -6.50
CA GLU A 87 23.52 3.91 -5.39
C GLU A 87 22.58 4.02 -4.18
N TYR A 88 22.58 3.01 -3.30
CA TYR A 88 21.67 2.97 -2.15
C TYR A 88 21.87 4.19 -1.23
N GLU A 89 23.12 4.50 -0.87
CA GLU A 89 23.48 5.63 -0.01
C GLU A 89 23.15 6.98 -0.66
N GLU A 90 23.35 7.11 -1.98
CA GLU A 90 22.95 8.29 -2.75
C GLU A 90 21.42 8.49 -2.68
N GLY A 91 20.66 7.41 -2.87
CA GLY A 91 19.21 7.42 -2.73
C GLY A 91 18.76 7.87 -1.34
N LEU A 92 19.39 7.39 -0.27
CA LEU A 92 19.06 7.81 1.10
C LEU A 92 19.29 9.31 1.32
N VAL A 93 20.37 9.87 0.79
CA VAL A 93 20.63 11.33 0.87
C VAL A 93 19.53 12.11 0.15
N ILE A 94 19.12 11.65 -1.04
CA ILE A 94 18.05 12.30 -1.81
C ILE A 94 16.70 12.20 -1.06
N ALA A 95 16.37 11.03 -0.51
CA ALA A 95 15.16 10.83 0.26
C ALA A 95 15.13 11.72 1.51
N GLN A 96 16.25 11.84 2.22
CA GLN A 96 16.36 12.71 3.38
C GLN A 96 16.19 14.19 3.00
N ARG A 97 16.69 14.60 1.84
CA ARG A 97 16.49 15.97 1.33
C ARG A 97 15.02 16.31 1.18
N LEU A 98 14.16 15.39 0.73
CA LEU A 98 12.71 15.61 0.59
C LEU A 98 12.09 16.09 1.90
N THR A 99 12.53 15.60 3.06
CA THR A 99 11.96 16.01 4.36
C THR A 99 12.33 17.44 4.75
N THR A 100 13.29 18.06 4.06
CA THR A 100 13.77 19.42 4.31
C THR A 100 13.32 20.41 3.22
N GLU A 101 12.62 19.94 2.18
CA GLU A 101 12.13 20.79 1.11
C GLU A 101 11.05 21.75 1.65
N PRO A 102 11.23 23.09 1.53
CA PRO A 102 10.28 24.05 2.07
C PRO A 102 8.86 23.89 1.51
N SER A 103 8.77 23.44 0.26
CA SER A 103 7.49 23.17 -0.41
C SER A 103 6.67 22.07 0.28
N LEU A 104 7.31 21.18 1.05
CA LEU A 104 6.64 20.09 1.77
C LEU A 104 6.21 20.47 3.19
N ALA A 105 6.60 21.65 3.69
CA ALA A 105 6.16 22.24 4.96
C ALA A 105 6.19 21.27 6.16
N ASP A 106 7.25 20.46 6.28
CA ASP A 106 7.43 19.44 7.33
C ASP A 106 6.28 18.42 7.43
N LYS A 107 5.49 18.25 6.36
CA LYS A 107 4.36 17.31 6.33
C LYS A 107 4.74 15.92 5.81
N VAL A 108 5.89 15.77 5.16
CA VAL A 108 6.43 14.48 4.75
C VAL A 108 7.30 13.91 5.86
N ILE A 109 6.97 12.69 6.31
CA ILE A 109 7.76 11.91 7.25
C ILE A 109 8.37 10.73 6.51
N LEU A 110 9.69 10.72 6.38
CA LEU A 110 10.41 9.57 5.84
C LEU A 110 10.49 8.47 6.92
N LEU A 111 9.94 7.30 6.60
CA LEU A 111 9.99 6.10 7.44
C LEU A 111 11.12 5.19 6.95
N HIS A 112 12.36 5.60 7.25
CA HIS A 112 13.56 4.79 7.02
C HIS A 112 14.25 4.53 8.35
N ARG A 113 13.94 3.38 8.98
CA ARG A 113 14.31 3.10 10.37
C ARG A 113 13.93 4.26 11.28
N ALA A 114 12.69 4.72 11.12
CA ALA A 114 12.13 5.84 11.86
C ALA A 114 10.68 5.56 12.27
N TYR A 115 10.22 6.32 13.26
CA TYR A 115 8.82 6.31 13.68
C TYR A 115 8.31 7.73 13.91
N TRP A 116 6.98 7.85 13.95
CA TRP A 116 6.29 9.08 14.26
C TRP A 116 5.12 8.79 15.19
N ASP A 117 5.08 9.54 16.29
CA ASP A 117 4.01 9.47 17.27
C ASP A 117 2.87 10.40 16.91
N TYR A 118 1.65 9.87 16.87
CA TYR A 118 0.46 10.70 16.72
C TYR A 118 0.24 11.52 17.99
N PRO A 119 0.23 12.87 17.95
CA PRO A 119 0.21 13.70 19.15
C PRO A 119 -1.02 13.53 20.04
N GLU A 120 -2.16 13.16 19.45
CA GLU A 120 -3.45 13.08 20.15
C GLU A 120 -3.87 11.63 20.49
N SER A 121 -2.97 10.65 20.37
CA SER A 121 -3.29 9.25 20.70
C SER A 121 -2.04 8.43 21.05
N ASN A 122 -2.24 7.16 21.45
CA ASN A 122 -1.13 6.23 21.64
C ASN A 122 -0.65 5.55 20.35
N LEU A 123 -1.09 5.99 19.16
CA LEU A 123 -0.64 5.44 17.88
C LEU A 123 0.78 5.90 17.55
N THR A 124 1.66 4.95 17.23
CA THR A 124 2.93 5.18 16.58
C THR A 124 2.91 4.54 15.18
N ILE A 125 3.32 5.30 14.17
CA ILE A 125 3.60 4.76 12.83
C ILE A 125 5.11 4.56 12.73
N ILE A 126 5.54 3.33 12.52
CA ILE A 126 6.95 2.94 12.44
C ILE A 126 7.24 2.29 11.09
N GLY A 127 8.40 2.53 10.49
CA GLY A 127 8.69 1.90 9.22
C GLY A 127 10.14 1.95 8.75
N CYS A 128 10.39 1.10 7.78
CA CYS A 128 11.63 0.93 7.02
C CYS A 128 11.30 0.27 5.68
N THR A 129 12.25 0.12 4.77
CA THR A 129 12.00 -0.59 3.50
C THR A 129 11.70 -2.06 3.75
N LEU A 130 12.35 -2.63 4.78
CA LEU A 130 12.38 -4.06 5.10
C LEU A 130 12.79 -4.85 3.87
N TRP A 131 14.02 -4.69 3.39
CA TRP A 131 14.56 -5.60 2.37
C TRP A 131 14.39 -7.06 2.81
N SER A 132 14.31 -8.00 1.87
CA SER A 132 14.09 -9.41 2.20
C SER A 132 15.39 -10.15 2.58
N ALA A 133 15.26 -11.33 3.20
CA ALA A 133 16.35 -12.27 3.38
C ALA A 133 16.49 -13.19 2.16
N LEU A 134 17.68 -13.22 1.58
CA LEU A 134 18.06 -14.09 0.48
C LEU A 134 18.96 -15.22 0.98
N PRO A 135 18.49 -16.48 1.01
CA PRO A 135 19.36 -17.63 1.23
C PRO A 135 20.51 -17.65 0.22
N CYS A 136 21.71 -18.01 0.66
CA CYS A 136 22.91 -18.00 -0.21
C CYS A 136 22.71 -18.85 -1.48
N GLU A 137 21.94 -19.94 -1.37
CA GLU A 137 21.66 -20.88 -2.46
C GLU A 137 20.86 -20.25 -3.60
N VAL A 138 20.15 -19.14 -3.36
CA VAL A 138 19.33 -18.47 -4.38
C VAL A 138 19.94 -17.16 -4.88
N HIS A 139 21.11 -16.75 -4.39
CA HIS A 139 21.75 -15.48 -4.75
C HIS A 139 21.93 -15.32 -6.26
N GLU A 140 22.45 -16.35 -6.94
CA GLU A 140 22.69 -16.30 -8.39
C GLU A 140 21.40 -16.12 -9.19
N ILE A 141 20.38 -16.93 -8.90
CA ILE A 141 19.11 -16.86 -9.63
C ILE A 141 18.34 -15.58 -9.34
N VAL A 142 18.36 -15.10 -8.09
CA VAL A 142 17.74 -13.84 -7.69
C VAL A 142 18.44 -12.67 -8.37
N ALA A 143 19.78 -12.60 -8.32
CA ALA A 143 20.54 -11.53 -8.96
C ALA A 143 20.33 -11.49 -10.48
N ALA A 144 20.12 -12.65 -11.11
CA ALA A 144 19.85 -12.74 -12.55
C ALA A 144 18.40 -12.39 -12.95
N LYS A 145 17.42 -12.57 -12.05
CA LYS A 145 15.98 -12.45 -12.36
C LYS A 145 15.34 -11.17 -11.82
N VAL A 146 15.82 -10.67 -10.69
CA VAL A 146 15.26 -9.51 -10.01
C VAL A 146 16.01 -8.26 -10.46
N LYS A 147 15.26 -7.29 -11.00
CA LYS A 147 15.84 -6.11 -11.64
C LYS A 147 16.67 -5.26 -10.68
N ASP A 148 16.39 -5.32 -9.38
CA ASP A 148 17.07 -4.57 -8.33
C ASP A 148 18.59 -4.70 -8.42
N PHE A 149 19.09 -5.92 -8.61
CA PHE A 149 20.54 -6.21 -8.71
C PHE A 149 21.19 -5.73 -10.02
N THR A 150 20.38 -5.25 -10.97
CA THR A 150 20.85 -4.63 -12.21
C THR A 150 20.57 -3.14 -12.31
N LYS A 151 19.57 -2.65 -11.55
CA LYS A 151 19.06 -1.29 -11.60
C LYS A 151 19.56 -0.44 -10.45
N ILE A 152 19.74 -1.01 -9.27
CA ILE A 152 20.36 -0.33 -8.14
C ILE A 152 21.87 -0.52 -8.28
N LYS A 153 22.61 0.58 -8.37
CA LYS A 153 24.05 0.54 -8.58
C LYS A 153 24.74 -0.06 -7.37
N GLN A 154 25.70 -0.95 -7.62
CA GLN A 154 26.50 -1.62 -6.58
C GLN A 154 25.64 -2.39 -5.55
N TRP A 155 24.45 -2.82 -5.94
CA TRP A 155 23.56 -3.59 -5.07
C TRP A 155 23.84 -5.09 -5.23
N THR A 156 24.36 -5.72 -4.18
CA THR A 156 24.67 -7.15 -4.16
C THR A 156 23.73 -7.91 -3.20
N PRO A 157 23.54 -9.23 -3.37
CA PRO A 157 22.77 -10.03 -2.43
C PRO A 157 23.28 -9.94 -0.98
N GLU A 158 24.59 -9.81 -0.79
CA GLU A 158 25.21 -9.64 0.54
C GLU A 158 24.82 -8.32 1.18
N LYS A 159 24.89 -7.22 0.41
CA LYS A 159 24.46 -5.90 0.89
C LYS A 159 22.96 -5.88 1.18
N HIS A 160 22.14 -6.49 0.31
CA HIS A 160 20.70 -6.64 0.53
C HIS A 160 20.40 -7.36 1.84
N ASN A 161 21.07 -8.49 2.11
CA ASN A 161 20.93 -9.24 3.35
C ASN A 161 21.46 -8.47 4.58
N GLN A 162 22.57 -7.76 4.44
CA GLN A 162 23.09 -6.92 5.52
C GLN A 162 22.06 -5.89 5.95
N ILE A 163 21.48 -5.15 4.99
CA ILE A 163 20.45 -4.15 5.29
C ILE A 163 19.18 -4.81 5.85
N HIS A 164 18.77 -5.97 5.33
CA HIS A 164 17.65 -6.73 5.90
C HIS A 164 17.84 -6.99 7.40
N ILE A 165 19.02 -7.50 7.79
CA ILE A 165 19.33 -7.81 9.19
C ILE A 165 19.27 -6.53 10.04
N GLU A 166 19.91 -5.45 9.59
CA GLU A 166 19.89 -4.16 10.28
C GLU A 166 18.45 -3.63 10.48
N GLU A 167 17.60 -3.73 9.45
CA GLU A 167 16.22 -3.26 9.50
C GLU A 167 15.33 -4.14 10.40
N VAL A 168 15.48 -5.47 10.35
CA VAL A 168 14.73 -6.40 11.21
C VAL A 168 15.10 -6.23 12.67
N ASP A 169 16.40 -6.13 12.98
CA ASP A 169 16.85 -5.98 14.36
C ASP A 169 16.42 -4.64 14.95
N TRP A 170 16.58 -3.55 14.18
CA TRP A 170 16.07 -2.24 14.57
C TRP A 170 14.56 -2.27 14.80
N LEU A 171 13.80 -2.85 13.86
CA LEU A 171 12.34 -2.86 13.96
C LEU A 171 11.86 -3.68 15.17
N ARG A 172 12.50 -4.83 15.45
CA ARG A 172 12.19 -5.65 16.62
C ARG A 172 12.48 -4.90 17.92
N GLU A 173 13.63 -4.24 18.02
CA GLU A 173 14.02 -3.46 19.19
C GLU A 173 13.06 -2.30 19.45
N GLN A 174 12.73 -1.53 18.41
CA GLN A 174 11.83 -0.38 18.54
C GLN A 174 10.40 -0.83 18.85
N VAL A 175 9.90 -1.89 18.22
CA VAL A 175 8.57 -2.44 18.51
C VAL A 175 8.47 -2.88 19.97
N ALA A 176 9.46 -3.60 20.49
CA ALA A 176 9.48 -4.01 21.88
C ALA A 176 9.48 -2.80 22.84
N THR A 177 10.34 -1.81 22.55
CA THR A 177 10.46 -0.59 23.36
C THR A 177 9.16 0.22 23.38
N LEU A 178 8.56 0.46 22.20
CA LEU A 178 7.33 1.23 22.07
C LEU A 178 6.13 0.49 22.65
N HIS A 179 6.09 -0.84 22.53
CA HIS A 179 5.06 -1.65 23.17
C HIS A 179 5.09 -1.53 24.70
N LEU A 180 6.28 -1.61 25.31
CA LEU A 180 6.45 -1.41 26.75
C LEU A 180 6.06 0.01 27.19
N ALA A 181 6.21 1.00 26.32
CA ALA A 181 5.72 2.36 26.52
C ALA A 181 4.19 2.51 26.32
N GLY A 182 3.44 1.42 26.12
CA GLY A 182 1.98 1.44 25.96
C GLY A 182 1.50 1.97 24.60
N ARG A 183 2.39 2.05 23.61
CA ARG A 183 2.04 2.50 22.25
C ARG A 183 1.33 1.39 21.48
N ARG A 184 0.39 1.79 20.64
CA ARG A 184 -0.22 0.94 19.62
C ARG A 184 0.50 1.21 18.30
N LEU A 185 0.96 0.16 17.63
CA LEU A 185 1.85 0.32 16.48
C LEU A 185 1.12 0.01 15.17
N LEU A 186 1.36 0.87 14.19
CA LEU A 186 1.17 0.59 12.76
C LEU A 186 2.58 0.48 12.16
N VAL A 187 2.93 -0.71 11.70
CA VAL A 187 4.21 -0.95 11.01
C VAL A 187 3.97 -0.75 9.51
N ALA A 188 4.87 -0.04 8.85
CA ALA A 188 4.84 0.20 7.42
C ALA A 188 6.17 -0.23 6.80
N THR A 189 6.11 -1.18 5.88
CA THR A 189 7.27 -1.67 5.13
C THR A 189 6.99 -1.62 3.63
N HIS A 190 8.02 -1.84 2.81
CA HIS A 190 7.79 -2.06 1.39
C HIS A 190 7.72 -3.56 1.09
N HIS A 191 8.74 -4.35 1.41
CA HIS A 191 8.65 -5.79 1.19
C HIS A 191 7.72 -6.44 2.20
N ALA A 192 7.20 -7.61 1.81
CA ALA A 192 6.20 -8.32 2.57
C ALA A 192 6.80 -8.99 3.83
N PRO A 193 6.13 -8.90 5.00
CA PRO A 193 6.63 -9.45 6.26
C PRO A 193 6.37 -10.96 6.42
N CYS A 194 5.80 -11.59 5.39
CA CYS A 194 5.53 -13.02 5.32
C CYS A 194 5.29 -13.45 3.88
N ILE A 195 5.49 -14.73 3.58
CA ILE A 195 5.41 -15.28 2.21
C ILE A 195 3.97 -15.63 1.83
N GLU A 196 3.25 -16.30 2.73
CA GLU A 196 1.87 -16.72 2.50
C GLU A 196 0.91 -15.52 2.44
N ASP A 197 -0.06 -15.55 1.52
CA ASP A 197 -1.14 -14.56 1.35
C ASP A 197 -0.72 -13.13 0.97
N THR A 198 0.58 -12.85 0.86
CA THR A 198 1.13 -11.55 0.48
C THR A 198 1.44 -11.43 -1.00
N SER A 199 1.45 -12.54 -1.74
CA SER A 199 1.66 -12.59 -3.18
C SER A 199 0.60 -13.46 -3.86
N ARG A 200 0.49 -13.38 -5.18
CA ARG A 200 -0.40 -14.27 -5.94
C ARG A 200 0.01 -15.73 -5.69
N PRO A 201 -0.94 -16.67 -5.47
CA PRO A 201 -0.61 -18.07 -5.18
C PRO A 201 0.31 -18.73 -6.21
N GLU A 202 0.19 -18.32 -7.48
CA GLU A 202 1.00 -18.79 -8.62
C GLU A 202 2.49 -18.41 -8.51
N HIS A 203 2.84 -17.43 -7.67
CA HIS A 203 4.21 -16.95 -7.52
C HIS A 203 4.92 -17.52 -6.30
N VAL A 204 4.21 -18.18 -5.38
CA VAL A 204 4.77 -18.69 -4.12
C VAL A 204 5.90 -19.70 -4.37
N ALA A 205 5.78 -20.56 -5.38
CA ALA A 205 6.73 -21.63 -5.65
C ALA A 205 7.93 -21.23 -6.54
N ASN A 206 8.11 -19.94 -6.85
CA ASN A 206 9.23 -19.51 -7.71
C ASN A 206 10.57 -19.51 -6.96
N PRO A 207 11.69 -19.87 -7.63
CA PRO A 207 13.02 -19.88 -6.99
C PRO A 207 13.50 -18.51 -6.48
N TRP A 208 12.94 -17.41 -6.98
CA TRP A 208 13.30 -16.04 -6.58
C TRP A 208 12.24 -15.37 -5.69
N THR A 209 11.26 -16.13 -5.16
CA THR A 209 10.24 -15.61 -4.23
C THR A 209 10.85 -14.94 -2.99
N ALA A 210 12.00 -15.45 -2.53
CA ALA A 210 12.73 -14.90 -1.39
C ALA A 210 13.10 -13.43 -1.56
N ALA A 211 13.15 -12.89 -2.78
CA ALA A 211 13.44 -11.49 -3.04
C ALA A 211 12.28 -10.52 -2.74
N PHE A 212 11.07 -11.03 -2.49
CA PHE A 212 9.89 -10.20 -2.28
C PHE A 212 9.34 -10.21 -0.85
N ALA A 213 9.70 -11.25 -0.08
CA ALA A 213 9.07 -11.53 1.21
C ALA A 213 9.99 -12.32 2.14
N THR A 214 9.83 -12.12 3.45
CA THR A 214 10.52 -12.92 4.47
C THR A 214 9.60 -13.17 5.64
N ASP A 215 9.51 -14.41 6.14
CA ASP A 215 8.64 -14.79 7.24
C ASP A 215 9.13 -14.33 8.62
N ILE A 216 9.15 -13.02 8.84
CA ILE A 216 9.55 -12.41 10.12
C ILE A 216 8.44 -12.47 11.18
N LEU A 217 7.18 -12.64 10.76
CA LEU A 217 6.02 -12.71 11.67
C LEU A 217 5.89 -14.03 12.44
N GLN A 218 6.70 -15.04 12.11
CA GLN A 218 6.62 -16.36 12.76
C GLN A 218 7.16 -16.37 14.19
N GLN A 219 8.03 -15.42 14.55
CA GLN A 219 8.67 -15.35 15.86
C GLN A 219 7.66 -14.92 16.94
N PRO A 220 7.29 -15.79 17.90
CA PRO A 220 6.31 -15.44 18.93
C PRO A 220 6.78 -14.27 19.80
N GLY A 221 5.88 -13.33 20.10
CA GLY A 221 6.14 -12.20 21.00
C GLY A 221 7.00 -11.07 20.42
N ALA A 222 7.65 -11.26 19.27
CA ALA A 222 8.51 -10.25 18.64
C ALA A 222 7.75 -8.98 18.19
N TRP A 223 6.44 -9.10 17.97
CA TRP A 223 5.60 -8.06 17.36
C TRP A 223 4.43 -7.62 18.25
N ASN A 224 4.56 -7.76 19.56
CA ASN A 224 3.54 -7.29 20.50
C ASN A 224 3.29 -5.78 20.33
N GLY A 225 2.03 -5.36 20.50
CA GLY A 225 1.62 -3.97 20.30
C GLY A 225 1.40 -3.57 18.84
N VAL A 226 1.82 -4.38 17.86
CA VAL A 226 1.53 -4.16 16.45
C VAL A 226 0.08 -4.56 16.16
N GLY A 227 -0.76 -3.56 15.86
CA GLY A 227 -2.16 -3.80 15.48
C GLY A 227 -2.35 -3.97 13.98
N THR A 228 -1.52 -3.28 13.19
CA THR A 228 -1.60 -3.29 11.72
C THR A 228 -0.19 -3.31 11.13
N TRP A 229 0.00 -4.07 10.06
CA TRP A 229 1.19 -4.06 9.22
C TRP A 229 0.79 -3.74 7.79
N VAL A 230 1.40 -2.71 7.21
CA VAL A 230 1.20 -2.28 5.83
C VAL A 230 2.44 -2.63 5.01
N PHE A 231 2.25 -3.18 3.81
CA PHE A 231 3.33 -3.50 2.88
C PHE A 231 2.94 -3.24 1.41
N GLY A 232 3.90 -3.39 0.48
CA GLY A 232 3.74 -3.26 -0.97
C GLY A 232 4.50 -4.36 -1.74
N HIS A 233 5.19 -3.99 -2.82
CA HIS A 233 6.19 -4.75 -3.59
C HIS A 233 5.67 -5.95 -4.42
N THR A 234 4.66 -6.67 -3.94
CA THR A 234 4.21 -7.93 -4.56
C THR A 234 3.18 -7.75 -5.68
N HIS A 235 2.75 -6.51 -5.91
CA HIS A 235 1.65 -6.09 -6.80
C HIS A 235 0.35 -6.86 -6.56
N TYR A 236 0.11 -7.23 -5.31
CA TYR A 236 -1.05 -8.00 -4.88
C TYR A 236 -1.71 -7.34 -3.66
N SER A 237 -2.81 -6.64 -3.91
CA SER A 237 -3.61 -6.05 -2.85
C SER A 237 -4.33 -7.13 -2.05
N THR A 238 -4.14 -7.09 -0.73
CA THR A 238 -4.61 -8.13 0.20
C THR A 238 -4.95 -7.51 1.55
N GLU A 239 -5.83 -8.20 2.29
CA GLU A 239 -6.13 -7.89 3.68
C GLU A 239 -6.44 -9.19 4.43
N PHE A 240 -5.68 -9.47 5.49
CA PHE A 240 -5.89 -10.66 6.31
C PHE A 240 -5.37 -10.46 7.74
N LEU A 241 -5.73 -11.38 8.64
CA LEU A 241 -5.25 -11.40 10.02
C LEU A 241 -4.22 -12.52 10.18
N ARG A 242 -3.00 -12.19 10.64
CA ARG A 242 -1.97 -13.17 10.98
C ARG A 242 -1.44 -12.91 12.38
N LYS A 243 -1.55 -13.90 13.26
CA LYS A 243 -1.10 -13.83 14.66
C LYS A 243 -1.64 -12.58 15.41
N GLY A 244 -2.87 -12.17 15.11
CA GLY A 244 -3.50 -10.99 15.73
C GLY A 244 -3.13 -9.64 15.09
N ILE A 245 -2.25 -9.63 14.09
CA ILE A 245 -1.86 -8.44 13.34
C ILE A 245 -2.67 -8.37 12.05
N ARG A 246 -3.30 -7.22 11.77
CA ARG A 246 -3.98 -6.97 10.50
C ARG A 246 -2.95 -6.62 9.43
N ILE A 247 -2.74 -7.49 8.46
CA ILE A 247 -1.81 -7.30 7.34
C ILE A 247 -2.58 -6.71 6.16
N ILE A 248 -2.07 -5.63 5.56
CA ILE A 248 -2.75 -4.88 4.50
C ILE A 248 -1.76 -4.48 3.41
N ALA A 249 -2.15 -4.66 2.15
CA ALA A 249 -1.50 -4.01 1.01
C ALA A 249 -2.55 -3.40 0.07
N ASN A 250 -2.29 -2.19 -0.42
CA ASN A 250 -3.14 -1.50 -1.39
C ASN A 250 -2.29 -0.99 -2.55
N GLN A 251 -1.96 -1.93 -3.42
CA GLN A 251 -0.95 -1.78 -4.45
C GLN A 251 -1.62 -1.43 -5.78
N ARG A 252 -1.08 -0.44 -6.48
CA ARG A 252 -1.52 -0.14 -7.85
C ARG A 252 -0.88 -1.09 -8.86
N GLY A 253 0.42 -1.33 -8.70
CA GLY A 253 1.24 -2.03 -9.69
C GLY A 253 1.45 -1.22 -10.97
N TYR A 254 2.11 -1.82 -11.95
CA TYR A 254 2.42 -1.15 -13.21
C TYR A 254 1.17 -0.83 -14.05
N VAL A 255 1.09 0.41 -14.53
CA VAL A 255 0.09 0.84 -15.52
C VAL A 255 0.82 1.37 -16.75
N LEU A 256 0.84 0.59 -17.83
CA LEU A 256 1.54 0.93 -19.06
C LEU A 256 0.75 1.98 -19.87
N PRO A 257 1.42 2.94 -20.53
CA PRO A 257 0.76 3.84 -21.48
C PRO A 257 -0.02 3.05 -22.54
N GLY A 258 -1.32 3.32 -22.66
CA GLY A 258 -2.23 2.64 -23.59
C GLY A 258 -2.96 1.40 -23.05
N SER A 259 -2.66 0.91 -21.84
CA SER A 259 -3.41 -0.20 -21.21
C SER A 259 -4.65 0.26 -20.43
N VAL A 260 -4.74 1.56 -20.12
CA VAL A 260 -5.83 2.16 -19.33
C VAL A 260 -7.18 1.98 -20.03
N THR A 261 -7.23 2.14 -21.36
CA THR A 261 -8.43 1.93 -22.17
C THR A 261 -8.95 0.49 -22.04
N ALA A 262 -8.08 -0.51 -22.10
CA ALA A 262 -8.49 -1.92 -22.05
C ALA A 262 -8.96 -2.37 -20.65
N GLN A 263 -8.40 -1.80 -19.59
CA GLN A 263 -8.77 -2.16 -18.21
C GLN A 263 -10.04 -1.42 -17.75
N GLU A 264 -10.18 -0.14 -18.09
CA GLU A 264 -11.40 0.62 -17.84
C GLU A 264 -12.59 0.07 -18.66
N GLU A 265 -12.37 -0.38 -19.90
CA GLU A 265 -13.40 -1.06 -20.69
C GLU A 265 -13.82 -2.39 -20.06
N LYS A 266 -12.87 -3.21 -19.59
CA LYS A 266 -13.18 -4.49 -18.91
C LYS A 266 -13.91 -4.28 -17.58
N GLU A 267 -13.54 -3.28 -16.79
CA GLU A 267 -14.22 -2.95 -15.55
C GLU A 267 -15.61 -2.36 -15.79
N ALA A 268 -15.76 -1.51 -16.82
CA ALA A 268 -17.05 -0.97 -17.25
C ALA A 268 -17.97 -2.07 -17.80
N GLU A 269 -17.43 -3.03 -18.56
CA GLU A 269 -18.17 -4.18 -19.07
C GLU A 269 -18.58 -5.13 -17.93
N GLY A 270 -17.71 -5.35 -16.95
CA GLY A 270 -18.02 -6.11 -15.72
C GLY A 270 -19.14 -5.46 -14.90
N ARG A 271 -19.12 -4.13 -14.74
CA ARG A 271 -20.20 -3.37 -14.09
C ARG A 271 -21.50 -3.43 -14.88
N ARG A 272 -21.46 -3.34 -16.21
CA ARG A 272 -22.64 -3.50 -17.09
C ARG A 272 -23.23 -4.92 -17.01
N LYS A 273 -22.41 -5.96 -16.96
CA LYS A 273 -22.86 -7.36 -16.79
C LYS A 273 -23.46 -7.62 -15.41
N LYS A 274 -22.89 -7.06 -14.33
CA LYS A 274 -23.48 -7.13 -12.98
C LYS A 274 -24.83 -6.40 -12.90
N LYS A 275 -24.96 -5.22 -13.53
CA LYS A 275 -26.22 -4.48 -13.58
C LYS A 275 -27.32 -5.24 -14.35
N LYS A 276 -26.99 -5.83 -15.51
CA LYS A 276 -27.93 -6.68 -16.26
C LYS A 276 -28.40 -7.92 -15.48
N ARG A 277 -27.51 -8.54 -14.68
CA ARG A 277 -27.89 -9.68 -13.81
C ARG A 277 -28.77 -9.27 -12.63
N ALA A 278 -28.53 -8.09 -12.05
CA ALA A 278 -29.39 -7.54 -10.99
C ALA A 278 -30.79 -7.19 -11.54
N ASP A 279 -30.87 -6.55 -12.71
CA ASP A 279 -32.15 -6.19 -13.33
C ASP A 279 -32.95 -7.43 -13.78
N SER A 280 -32.30 -8.51 -14.22
CA SER A 280 -32.98 -9.78 -14.53
C SER A 280 -33.52 -10.52 -13.30
N HIS A 281 -32.92 -10.31 -12.12
CA HIS A 281 -33.44 -10.90 -10.88
C HIS A 281 -34.60 -10.10 -10.27
N VAL A 282 -34.66 -8.79 -10.52
CA VAL A 282 -35.80 -7.96 -10.09
C VAL A 282 -37.05 -8.24 -10.94
N PHE A 283 -36.89 -8.57 -12.24
CA PHE A 283 -38.03 -8.85 -13.11
C PHE A 283 -38.75 -10.19 -12.82
N ASN A 284 -38.08 -11.14 -12.14
CA ASN A 284 -38.66 -12.46 -11.86
C ASN A 284 -39.35 -12.57 -10.50
N ALA A 285 -39.34 -11.51 -9.68
CA ALA A 285 -39.89 -11.52 -8.32
C ALA A 285 -41.28 -10.87 -8.18
N ASN A 286 -41.85 -10.29 -9.24
CA ASN A 286 -43.13 -9.56 -9.19
C ASN A 286 -44.28 -10.23 -9.97
N GLY A 287 -44.21 -11.54 -10.21
CA GLY A 287 -45.19 -12.27 -11.02
C GLY A 287 -45.83 -13.46 -10.31
N ASN A 288 -46.37 -13.31 -9.10
CA ASN A 288 -47.50 -14.15 -8.68
C ASN A 288 -48.17 -13.66 -7.39
N GLY A 289 -49.41 -13.18 -7.53
CA GLY A 289 -50.28 -12.97 -6.38
C GLY A 289 -51.43 -12.01 -6.66
N HIS A 290 -52.55 -12.51 -7.21
CA HIS A 290 -53.91 -12.35 -6.65
C HIS A 290 -55.05 -12.74 -7.61
N GLY A 291 -56.03 -13.45 -7.05
CA GLY A 291 -57.43 -13.50 -7.48
C GLY A 291 -57.91 -14.93 -7.77
N ARG A 292 -59.05 -15.44 -7.26
CA ARG A 292 -60.14 -14.94 -6.41
C ARG A 292 -60.93 -16.17 -5.92
N GLU A 293 -61.60 -16.04 -4.79
CA GLU A 293 -62.61 -16.96 -4.24
C GLU A 293 -63.97 -16.86 -4.96
N GLU A 294 -64.78 -17.93 -4.77
CA GLU A 294 -66.26 -18.06 -4.87
C GLU A 294 -66.91 -17.93 -6.27
N GLU A 295 -67.96 -18.68 -6.67
CA GLU A 295 -68.98 -19.46 -5.97
C GLU A 295 -69.75 -20.36 -6.98
N ALA A 296 -70.38 -21.42 -6.43
CA ALA A 296 -71.68 -22.02 -6.80
C ALA A 296 -71.95 -22.72 -8.17
N ALA A 297 -72.46 -23.95 -8.02
CA ALA A 297 -73.72 -24.49 -8.56
C ALA A 297 -73.62 -25.72 -9.48
N GLY A 298 -74.43 -26.73 -9.15
CA GLY A 298 -75.18 -27.50 -10.16
C GLY A 298 -74.88 -28.99 -10.24
N SER A 299 -75.70 -29.80 -9.58
CA SER A 299 -75.86 -31.23 -9.84
C SER A 299 -76.27 -31.52 -11.29
N ASN A 300 -75.86 -32.66 -11.86
CA ASN A 300 -76.73 -33.83 -12.10
C ASN A 300 -76.13 -34.78 -13.16
N ALA A 301 -76.44 -36.06 -12.93
CA ALA A 301 -76.34 -37.25 -13.79
C ALA A 301 -74.96 -37.91 -13.94
#